data_AF-A0A8T7DHL0-F1
#
_entry.id   AF-A0A8T7DHL0-F1
#
_cell.length_a   1.000
_cell.length_b   1.000
_cell.length_c   1.000
_cell.angle_alpha   90.00
_cell.angle_beta   90.00
_cell.angle_gamma   90.00
#
_symmetry.space_group_name_H-M   'P 1'
#
loop_
_entity.id
_entity.type
_entity.pdbx_description
1 polymer ?
#
loop_
_entity_poly.entity_id
_entity_poly.type
_entity_poly.pdbx_seq_one_letter_code
_entity_poly.pdbx_strand_id
1 'polypeptide(L)'
;MRFLLFLFTLVTAALATLEFTPLTHLNNHYLLKSVDQQLVSEYRDKTSNEFSITLNNESLGQIFNKVADMVTTRVTLVSSRKSSGIPLGRKKNKVIVHTRFLVENISEEPLESERYMIFTSNDDVNWRYVGESSAQDFYLNLVKIY
;
A
#
# COMPACT_ATOMS: atom_id res chain seq x y z
N MET A 1 24.58 37.44 -0.44
CA MET A 1 24.62 36.00 -0.09
C MET A 1 23.54 35.51 0.87
N ARG A 2 22.98 36.34 1.77
CA ARG A 2 21.91 35.90 2.71
C ARG A 2 20.56 35.61 2.04
N PHE A 3 20.24 36.29 0.94
CA PHE A 3 18.96 36.12 0.22
C PHE A 3 18.87 34.77 -0.54
N LEU A 4 20.01 34.27 -1.02
CA LEU A 4 20.10 33.02 -1.79
C LEU A 4 19.93 31.79 -0.89
N LEU A 5 20.45 31.86 0.34
CA LEU A 5 20.21 30.87 1.39
C LEU A 5 18.73 30.81 1.80
N PHE A 6 18.08 31.96 1.92
CA PHE A 6 16.64 32.03 2.24
C PHE A 6 15.78 31.38 1.15
N LEU A 7 16.10 31.62 -0.13
CA LEU A 7 15.41 31.00 -1.26
C LEU A 7 15.65 29.48 -1.29
N PHE A 8 16.88 29.04 -1.01
CA PHE A 8 17.21 27.62 -0.99
C PHE A 8 16.48 26.89 0.15
N THR A 9 16.38 27.48 1.34
CA THR A 9 15.62 26.92 2.46
C THR A 9 14.12 26.91 2.20
N LEU A 10 13.58 27.89 1.45
CA LEU A 10 12.16 27.94 1.14
C LEU A 10 11.79 26.93 0.05
N VAL A 11 12.71 26.65 -0.89
CA VAL A 11 12.56 25.60 -1.90
C VAL A 11 12.70 24.20 -1.28
N THR A 12 13.65 23.97 -0.36
CA THR A 12 13.75 22.67 0.34
C THR A 12 12.60 22.46 1.32
N ALA A 13 12.12 23.50 2.01
CA ALA A 13 10.91 23.41 2.82
C ALA A 13 9.66 23.13 1.96
N ALA A 14 9.54 23.75 0.79
CA ALA A 14 8.44 23.46 -0.15
C ALA A 14 8.49 22.01 -0.67
N LEU A 15 9.68 21.47 -0.99
CA LEU A 15 9.86 20.07 -1.36
C LEU A 15 9.53 19.12 -0.20
N ALA A 16 10.00 19.41 1.02
CA ALA A 16 9.70 18.60 2.20
C ALA A 16 8.21 18.62 2.60
N THR A 17 7.51 19.75 2.39
CA THR A 17 6.05 19.82 2.57
C THR A 17 5.28 19.07 1.48
N LEU A 18 5.88 18.80 0.32
CA LEU A 18 5.30 17.93 -0.70
C LEU A 18 5.42 16.44 -0.33
N GLU A 19 6.45 16.07 0.43
CA GLU A 19 6.63 14.71 0.94
C GLU A 19 5.67 14.36 2.09
N PHE A 20 5.14 15.38 2.79
CA PHE A 20 4.21 15.23 3.92
C PHE A 20 2.82 15.84 3.70
N THR A 21 2.50 16.30 2.50
CA THR A 21 1.09 16.60 2.19
C THR A 21 0.38 15.27 1.93
N PRO A 22 -0.65 14.89 2.72
CA PRO A 22 -1.48 13.74 2.39
C PRO A 22 -2.20 14.07 1.08
N LEU A 23 -1.55 13.72 -0.03
CA LEU A 23 -2.04 13.92 -1.37
C LEU A 23 -3.19 12.94 -1.58
N THR A 24 -4.38 13.42 -1.19
CA THR A 24 -5.73 12.93 -1.45
C THR A 24 -6.09 11.56 -0.87
N HIS A 25 -6.74 11.61 0.30
CA HIS A 25 -7.62 10.61 0.88
C HIS A 25 -8.41 9.84 -0.19
N LEU A 26 -8.22 8.53 -0.24
CA LEU A 26 -9.12 7.63 -0.93
C LEU A 26 -10.49 7.67 -0.25
N ASN A 27 -11.38 8.58 -0.65
CA ASN A 27 -12.69 8.79 -0.01
C ASN A 27 -13.70 7.64 -0.26
N ASN A 28 -13.32 6.60 -1.02
CA ASN A 28 -14.16 5.41 -1.20
C ASN A 28 -13.84 4.40 -0.09
N HIS A 29 -14.65 4.42 0.98
CA HIS A 29 -14.49 3.51 2.12
C HIS A 29 -14.50 2.02 1.73
N TYR A 30 -15.30 1.64 0.74
CA TYR A 30 -15.34 0.24 0.29
C TYR A 30 -14.04 -0.18 -0.38
N LEU A 31 -13.45 0.68 -1.21
CA LEU A 31 -12.15 0.40 -1.82
C LEU A 31 -11.02 0.39 -0.79
N LEU A 32 -11.03 1.30 0.20
CA LEU A 32 -10.07 1.25 1.32
C LEU A 32 -10.16 -0.08 2.07
N LYS A 33 -11.37 -0.54 2.36
CA LYS A 33 -11.59 -1.83 3.02
C LYS A 33 -11.06 -2.99 2.18
N SER A 34 -11.27 -2.98 0.87
CA SER A 34 -10.73 -4.02 -0.03
C SER A 34 -9.19 -3.99 -0.10
N VAL A 35 -8.58 -2.81 -0.05
CA VAL A 35 -7.12 -2.66 0.05
C VAL A 35 -6.59 -3.27 1.34
N ASP A 36 -7.18 -2.91 2.48
CA ASP A 36 -6.78 -3.42 3.79
C ASP A 36 -6.93 -4.94 3.88
N GLN A 37 -8.09 -5.47 3.46
CA GLN A 37 -8.35 -6.91 3.43
C GLN A 37 -7.35 -7.67 2.55
N GLN A 38 -7.00 -7.12 1.38
CA GLN A 38 -6.03 -7.73 0.48
C GLN A 38 -4.65 -7.79 1.13
N LEU A 39 -4.16 -6.68 1.68
CA LEU A 39 -2.84 -6.63 2.32
C LEU A 39 -2.78 -7.56 3.53
N VAL A 40 -3.79 -7.54 4.41
CA VAL A 40 -3.84 -8.43 5.57
C VAL A 40 -3.87 -9.90 5.17
N SER A 41 -4.64 -10.26 4.14
CA SER A 41 -4.67 -11.64 3.64
C SER A 41 -3.31 -12.07 3.13
N GLU A 42 -2.68 -11.26 2.27
CA GLU A 42 -1.39 -11.60 1.66
C GLU A 42 -0.29 -11.78 2.70
N TYR A 43 -0.21 -10.91 3.70
CA TYR A 43 0.78 -11.05 4.76
C TYR A 43 0.50 -12.22 5.69
N ARG A 44 -0.76 -12.54 5.98
CA ARG A 44 -1.10 -13.76 6.72
C ARG A 44 -0.72 -15.02 5.96
N ASP A 45 -1.02 -15.07 4.67
CA ASP A 45 -0.67 -16.20 3.81
C ASP A 45 0.85 -16.35 3.71
N LYS A 46 1.58 -15.24 3.54
CA LYS A 46 3.04 -15.21 3.55
C LYS A 46 3.60 -15.78 4.86
N THR A 47 3.17 -15.24 6.01
CA THR A 47 3.67 -15.70 7.32
C THR A 47 3.29 -17.15 7.59
N SER A 48 2.11 -17.61 7.16
CA SER A 48 1.68 -19.01 7.28
C SER A 48 2.51 -19.96 6.42
N ASN A 49 2.83 -19.57 5.18
CA ASN A 49 3.70 -20.34 4.29
C ASN A 49 5.11 -20.45 4.86
N GLU A 50 5.67 -19.34 5.35
CA GLU A 50 6.98 -19.33 5.98
C GLU A 50 7.00 -20.20 7.25
N PHE A 51 5.97 -20.14 8.09
CA PHE A 51 5.82 -21.02 9.24
C PHE A 51 5.81 -22.51 8.85
N SER A 52 5.07 -22.87 7.79
CA SER A 52 5.00 -24.25 7.30
C SER A 52 6.36 -24.77 6.83
N ILE A 53 7.21 -23.90 6.28
CA ILE A 53 8.59 -24.23 5.89
C ILE A 53 9.48 -24.40 7.13
N THR A 54 9.40 -23.46 8.08
CA THR A 54 10.17 -23.47 9.34
C THR A 54 9.87 -24.71 10.19
N LEU A 55 8.60 -25.16 10.25
CA LEU A 55 8.19 -26.36 10.99
C LEU A 55 8.97 -27.62 10.60
N ASN A 56 9.42 -27.72 9.35
CA ASN A 56 10.07 -28.91 8.83
C ASN A 56 11.60 -28.83 8.89
N ASN A 57 12.18 -27.63 9.05
CA ASN A 57 13.60 -27.38 8.76
C ASN A 57 14.37 -26.66 9.88
N GLU A 58 13.71 -26.19 10.94
CA GLU A 58 14.32 -25.27 11.92
C GLU A 58 14.18 -25.74 13.37
N SER A 59 14.93 -25.09 14.26
CA SER A 59 14.93 -25.38 15.70
C SER A 59 13.64 -24.91 16.38
N LEU A 60 13.30 -25.50 17.54
CA LEU A 60 12.12 -25.11 18.33
C LEU A 60 12.05 -23.61 18.65
N GLY A 61 13.19 -22.97 18.93
CA GLY A 61 13.24 -21.52 19.19
C GLY A 61 12.84 -20.67 17.98
N GLN A 62 13.25 -21.08 16.78
CA GLN A 62 12.87 -20.41 15.53
C GLN A 62 11.38 -20.63 15.23
N ILE A 63 10.85 -21.82 15.50
CA ILE A 63 9.42 -22.12 15.39
C ILE A 63 8.61 -21.20 16.32
N PHE A 64 9.01 -21.01 17.58
CA PHE A 64 8.31 -20.11 18.50
C PHE A 64 8.33 -18.65 18.06
N ASN A 65 9.48 -18.15 17.59
CA ASN A 65 9.57 -16.79 17.04
C ASN A 65 8.60 -16.62 15.85
N LYS A 66 8.54 -17.63 14.96
CA LYS A 66 7.67 -17.55 13.78
C LYS A 66 6.19 -17.61 14.11
N VAL A 67 5.80 -18.39 15.12
CA VAL A 67 4.43 -18.36 15.66
C VAL A 67 4.11 -16.98 16.25
N ALA A 68 5.04 -16.39 16.99
CA ALA A 68 4.86 -15.06 17.56
C ALA A 68 4.67 -14.01 16.45
N ASP A 69 5.45 -14.07 15.37
CA ASP A 69 5.26 -13.20 14.21
C ASP A 69 3.91 -13.41 13.54
N MET A 70 3.46 -14.65 13.37
CA MET A 70 2.15 -14.94 12.78
C MET A 70 0.99 -14.32 13.58
N VAL A 71 1.08 -14.31 14.91
CA VAL A 71 0.05 -13.75 15.79
C VAL A 71 0.16 -12.22 15.89
N THR A 72 1.37 -11.68 15.78
CA THR A 72 1.65 -10.25 15.99
C THR A 72 1.70 -9.43 14.71
N THR A 73 1.77 -10.06 13.53
CA THR A 73 1.84 -9.38 12.23
C THR A 73 0.69 -8.38 12.11
N ARG A 74 1.04 -7.10 12.06
CA ARG A 74 0.11 -5.99 11.85
C ARG A 74 0.45 -5.30 10.55
N VAL A 75 -0.57 -5.06 9.73
CA VAL A 75 -0.47 -4.22 8.54
C VAL A 75 -1.18 -2.91 8.85
N THR A 76 -0.45 -1.79 8.74
CA THR A 76 -0.97 -0.45 9.00
C THR A 76 -0.90 0.36 7.72
N LEU A 77 -2.06 0.80 7.22
CA LEU A 77 -2.13 1.67 6.04
C LEU A 77 -1.62 3.08 6.39
N VAL A 78 -0.54 3.53 5.73
CA VAL A 78 0.05 4.86 5.95
C VAL A 78 -0.59 5.89 5.02
N SER A 79 -0.69 5.57 3.73
CA SER A 79 -1.40 6.41 2.76
C SER A 79 -1.93 5.58 1.61
N SER A 80 -2.99 6.08 0.97
CA SER A 80 -3.56 5.43 -0.21
C SER A 80 -4.18 6.45 -1.14
N ARG A 81 -3.93 6.28 -2.43
CA ARG A 81 -4.36 7.18 -3.50
C ARG A 81 -4.92 6.40 -4.69
N LYS A 82 -6.05 6.88 -5.22
CA LYS A 82 -6.73 6.27 -6.38
C LYS A 82 -6.33 6.98 -7.68
N SER A 83 -6.10 6.21 -8.73
CA SER A 83 -6.12 6.73 -10.10
C SER A 83 -7.53 7.21 -10.53
N SER A 84 -7.61 7.93 -11.66
CA SER A 84 -8.86 8.46 -12.23
C SER A 84 -9.85 7.37 -12.67
N GLY A 85 -9.39 6.11 -12.80
CA GLY A 85 -10.19 4.98 -13.24
C GLY A 85 -10.33 4.85 -14.75
N ILE A 86 -10.20 3.62 -15.23
CA ILE A 86 -10.38 3.22 -16.63
C ILE A 86 -11.76 2.56 -16.73
N PRO A 87 -12.73 3.17 -17.43
CA PRO A 87 -14.00 2.52 -17.70
C PRO A 87 -13.77 1.33 -18.64
N LEU A 88 -14.23 0.15 -18.25
CA LEU A 88 -14.11 -1.11 -18.99
C LEU A 88 -15.44 -1.52 -19.65
N GLY A 89 -16.44 -0.63 -19.68
CA GLY A 89 -17.77 -0.90 -20.23
C GLY A 89 -18.89 -0.27 -19.40
N ARG A 90 -20.12 -0.80 -19.54
CA ARG A 90 -21.28 -0.33 -18.76
C ARG A 90 -21.09 -0.66 -17.28
N LYS A 91 -20.59 0.31 -16.50
CA LYS A 91 -20.38 0.29 -15.04
C LYS A 91 -19.16 -0.48 -14.51
N LYS A 92 -18.33 -1.09 -15.37
CA LYS A 92 -17.09 -1.73 -14.92
C LYS A 92 -15.98 -0.69 -14.84
N ASN A 93 -15.44 -0.46 -13.65
CA ASN A 93 -14.33 0.46 -13.40
C ASN A 93 -13.10 -0.35 -13.01
N LYS A 94 -11.96 -0.05 -13.64
CA LYS A 94 -10.64 -0.50 -13.19
C LYS A 94 -9.89 0.68 -12.60
N VAL A 95 -9.36 0.54 -11.41
CA VAL A 95 -8.53 1.56 -10.76
C VAL A 95 -7.21 0.95 -10.35
N ILE A 96 -6.14 1.72 -10.45
CA ILE A 96 -4.88 1.47 -9.77
C ILE A 96 -4.92 2.27 -8.46
N VAL A 97 -4.54 1.63 -7.37
CA VAL A 97 -4.45 2.21 -6.03
C VAL A 97 -2.98 2.17 -5.59
N HIS A 98 -2.38 3.34 -5.51
CA HIS A 98 -1.08 3.53 -4.91
C HIS A 98 -1.24 3.49 -3.39
N THR A 99 -0.50 2.62 -2.72
CA THR A 99 -0.64 2.38 -1.28
C THR A 99 0.73 2.29 -0.63
N ARG A 100 0.93 3.08 0.42
CA ARG A 100 2.05 2.93 1.36
C ARG A 100 1.54 2.37 2.67
N PHE A 101 2.24 1.40 3.22
CA PHE A 101 1.83 0.70 4.42
C PHE A 101 3.05 0.22 5.21
N LEU A 102 2.84 0.03 6.51
CA LEU A 102 3.82 -0.49 7.44
C LEU A 102 3.45 -1.92 7.81
N VAL A 103 4.44 -2.81 7.87
CA VAL A 103 4.29 -4.17 8.39
C VAL A 103 5.13 -4.31 9.64
N GLU A 104 4.48 -4.68 10.72
CA GLU A 104 5.10 -4.83 12.03
C GLU A 104 4.94 -6.28 12.48
N ASN A 105 6.03 -6.93 12.87
CA ASN A 105 6.05 -8.20 13.58
C ASN A 105 7.01 -8.07 14.79
N ILE A 106 7.11 -9.12 15.62
CA ILE A 106 7.90 -9.03 16.87
C ILE A 106 9.39 -9.32 16.64
N SER A 107 9.73 -10.06 15.59
CA SER A 107 11.09 -10.54 15.35
C SER A 107 11.92 -9.66 14.41
N GLU A 108 11.29 -8.80 13.61
CA GLU A 108 11.92 -7.96 12.59
C GLU A 108 11.62 -6.48 12.80
N GLU A 109 12.47 -5.62 12.21
CA GLU A 109 12.20 -4.19 12.18
C GLU A 109 10.97 -3.89 11.31
N PRO A 110 10.15 -2.90 11.69
CA PRO A 110 9.00 -2.49 10.89
C PRO A 110 9.39 -2.17 9.44
N LEU A 111 8.74 -2.83 8.49
CA LEU A 111 9.01 -2.64 7.08
C LEU A 111 7.98 -1.69 6.48
N GLU A 112 8.44 -0.52 6.02
CA GLU A 112 7.63 0.32 5.16
C GLU A 112 7.67 -0.21 3.73
N SER A 113 6.50 -0.35 3.12
CA SER A 113 6.33 -0.88 1.77
C SER A 113 5.40 0.00 0.95
N GLU A 114 5.65 0.04 -0.35
CA GLU A 114 4.86 0.79 -1.33
C GLU A 114 4.42 -0.13 -2.47
N ARG A 115 3.15 -0.06 -2.85
CA ARG A 115 2.58 -0.89 -3.91
C ARG A 115 1.55 -0.16 -4.76
N TYR A 116 1.33 -0.69 -5.96
CA TYR A 116 0.36 -0.18 -6.93
C TYR A 116 -0.62 -1.31 -7.27
N MET A 117 -1.68 -1.43 -6.48
CA MET A 117 -2.64 -2.52 -6.58
C MET A 117 -3.77 -2.19 -7.54
N ILE A 118 -4.16 -3.15 -8.38
CA ILE A 118 -5.24 -2.99 -9.33
C ILE A 118 -6.53 -3.57 -8.74
N PHE A 119 -7.58 -2.75 -8.73
CA PHE A 119 -8.92 -3.17 -8.34
C PHE A 119 -9.92 -2.96 -9.47
N THR A 120 -10.91 -3.85 -9.53
CA THR A 120 -12.06 -3.71 -10.43
C THR A 120 -13.36 -3.75 -9.65
N SER A 121 -14.34 -2.95 -10.07
CA SER A 121 -15.69 -2.96 -9.53
C SER A 121 -16.71 -2.77 -10.65
N ASN A 122 -17.92 -3.29 -10.46
CA ASN A 122 -19.06 -3.09 -11.36
C ASN A 122 -20.09 -2.07 -10.81
N ASP A 123 -19.90 -1.60 -9.58
CA ASP A 123 -20.90 -0.84 -8.81
C ASP A 123 -20.28 0.18 -7.83
N ASP A 124 -18.95 0.37 -7.87
CA ASP A 124 -18.14 1.18 -6.97
C ASP A 124 -18.23 0.82 -5.47
N VAL A 125 -18.84 -0.33 -5.15
CA VAL A 125 -19.01 -0.89 -3.80
C VAL A 125 -18.21 -2.18 -3.64
N ASN A 126 -18.35 -3.11 -4.59
CA ASN A 126 -17.68 -4.40 -4.56
C ASN A 126 -16.38 -4.32 -5.36
N TRP A 127 -15.28 -4.00 -4.68
CA TRP A 127 -13.95 -3.93 -5.28
C TRP A 127 -13.22 -5.27 -5.14
N ARG A 128 -12.71 -5.78 -6.26
CA ARG A 128 -11.91 -7.00 -6.32
C ARG A 128 -10.50 -6.69 -6.75
N TYR A 129 -9.53 -7.17 -5.99
CA TYR A 129 -8.13 -7.17 -6.37
C TYR A 129 -7.93 -8.05 -7.62
N VAL A 130 -7.13 -7.59 -8.58
CA VAL A 130 -6.87 -8.32 -9.83
C VAL A 130 -5.39 -8.36 -10.22
N GLY A 131 -4.50 -7.77 -9.42
CA GLY A 131 -3.06 -7.82 -9.63
C GLY A 131 -2.33 -6.53 -9.28
N GLU A 132 -1.03 -6.50 -9.58
CA GLU A 132 -0.15 -5.34 -9.40
C GLU A 132 0.00 -4.55 -10.71
N SER A 133 0.36 -3.27 -10.57
CA SER A 133 0.74 -2.36 -11.64
C SER A 133 2.08 -1.71 -11.31
N SER A 134 2.56 -0.86 -12.22
CA SER A 134 3.72 -0.01 -11.97
C SER A 134 3.32 1.40 -11.52
N ALA A 135 4.28 2.12 -10.94
CA ALA A 135 4.17 3.56 -10.71
C ALA A 135 3.84 4.32 -12.00
N GLN A 136 4.49 3.94 -13.11
CA GLN A 136 4.26 4.56 -14.42
C GLN A 136 2.80 4.45 -14.84
N ASP A 137 2.20 3.26 -14.76
CA ASP A 137 0.78 3.05 -15.09
C ASP A 137 -0.13 3.90 -14.21
N PHE A 138 0.20 4.00 -12.91
CA PHE A 138 -0.57 4.81 -11.98
C PHE A 138 -0.57 6.28 -12.37
N TYR A 139 0.60 6.87 -12.64
CA TYR A 139 0.71 8.29 -13.01
C TYR A 139 0.11 8.60 -14.38
N LEU A 140 0.22 7.68 -15.35
CA LEU A 140 -0.48 7.80 -16.63
C LEU A 140 -2.01 7.82 -16.48
N ASN A 141 -2.53 7.12 -15.47
CA ASN A 141 -3.96 7.06 -15.17
C ASN A 141 -4.39 8.01 -14.04
N LEU A 142 -3.47 8.80 -13.48
CA LEU A 142 -3.77 9.74 -12.40
C LEU A 142 -4.52 10.96 -12.93
N VAL A 143 -4.28 11.33 -14.19
CA VAL A 143 -4.67 12.62 -14.76
C VAL A 143 -5.47 12.43 -16.04
N LYS A 144 -6.81 12.48 -15.95
CA LYS A 144 -7.63 12.99 -17.07
C LYS A 144 -7.81 14.49 -16.85
N ILE A 145 -6.83 15.29 -17.28
CA ILE A 145 -7.07 16.72 -17.52
C ILE A 145 -7.97 16.77 -18.75
N TYR A 146 -9.22 17.19 -18.56
CA TYR A 146 -9.99 17.84 -19.61
C TYR A 146 -9.71 19.34 -19.54
#